data_AF-A0A916HG18-F1
#
_entry.id   AF-A0A916HG18-F1
#
_cell.length_a   1.000
_cell.length_b   1.000
_cell.length_c   1.000
_cell.angle_alpha   90.00
_cell.angle_beta   90.00
_cell.angle_gamma   90.00
#
_symmetry.space_group_name_H-M   'P 1'
#
loop_
_entity.id
_entity.type
_entity.pdbx_description
1 polymer ?
#
loop_
_entity_poly.entity_id
_entity_poly.type
_entity_poly.pdbx_seq_one_letter_code
_entity_poly.pdbx_strand_id
1 'polypeptide(L)'
;MLEAYRAHVAERAALGIPPLPLTKQQTQDLVGLLKNPPKGEEAFLVELLTYRVPAGVDDAAQVKAEFLAKVAKGEEKCALVSREKATELLGTMLGGYNVKPLIDLLDDAVCGAVAAKGLKGTLLMFDFFHDVAEKAKAGNANAKG
;
A
#
# COMPACT_ATOMS: atom_id res chain seq x y z
N MET A 1 16.02 9.89 7.71
CA MET A 1 14.75 10.13 6.97
C MET A 1 13.80 11.08 7.73
N LEU A 2 13.33 10.75 8.94
CA LEU A 2 12.29 11.53 9.64
C LEU A 2 12.64 13.00 9.89
N GLU A 3 13.83 13.30 10.42
CA GLU A 3 14.24 14.70 10.69
C GLU A 3 14.30 15.53 9.40
N ALA A 4 14.92 14.99 8.35
CA ALA A 4 14.97 15.62 7.03
C ALA A 4 13.57 15.83 6.45
N TYR A 5 12.66 14.87 6.63
CA TYR A 5 11.26 15.01 6.21
C TYR A 5 10.55 16.14 6.99
N ARG A 6 10.72 16.22 8.31
CA ARG A 6 10.13 17.28 9.13
C ARG A 6 10.68 18.67 8.76
N ALA A 7 11.97 18.78 8.47
CA ALA A 7 12.59 20.01 7.99
C ALA A 7 11.98 20.48 6.66
N HIS A 8 11.81 19.55 5.71
CA HIS A 8 11.15 19.82 4.43
C HIS A 8 9.68 20.25 4.58
N VAL A 9 8.94 19.62 5.50
CA VAL A 9 7.57 20.02 5.84
C VAL A 9 7.54 21.47 6.34
N ALA A 10 8.45 21.83 7.25
CA ALA A 10 8.54 23.18 7.79
C ALA A 10 8.89 24.23 6.72
N GLU A 11 9.87 23.93 5.86
CA GLU A 11 10.28 24.79 4.74
C GLU A 11 9.10 25.07 3.80
N ARG A 12 8.35 24.02 3.42
CA ARG A 12 7.22 24.15 2.51
C ARG A 12 6.02 24.83 3.16
N ALA A 13 5.79 24.58 4.44
CA ALA A 13 4.78 25.29 5.21
C ALA A 13 5.06 26.80 5.28
N ALA A 14 6.32 27.22 5.41
CA ALA A 14 6.71 28.62 5.37
C ALA A 14 6.41 29.29 4.02
N LEU A 15 6.32 28.51 2.95
CA LEU A 15 5.91 28.94 1.61
C LEU A 15 4.39 28.77 1.36
N GLY A 16 3.62 28.29 2.34
CA GLY A 16 2.18 28.05 2.21
C GLY A 16 1.80 26.88 1.30
N ILE A 17 2.73 25.96 1.00
CA ILE A 17 2.52 24.83 0.09
C ILE A 17 2.67 23.48 0.81
N PRO A 18 1.94 22.43 0.38
CA PRO A 18 2.02 21.11 1.01
C PRO A 18 3.39 20.46 0.75
N PRO A 19 3.88 19.57 1.64
CA PRO A 19 5.12 18.84 1.41
C PRO A 19 5.04 17.99 0.14
N LEU A 20 6.19 17.79 -0.50
CA LEU A 20 6.29 16.85 -1.63
C LEU A 20 6.02 15.40 -1.15
N PRO A 21 5.50 14.54 -2.05
CA PRO A 21 5.45 13.09 -1.80
C PRO A 21 6.83 12.51 -1.51
N LEU A 22 6.85 11.36 -0.83
CA LEU A 22 8.07 10.62 -0.55
C LEU A 22 8.69 10.10 -1.84
N THR A 23 10.01 10.22 -1.94
CA THR A 23 10.79 9.59 -3.01
C THR A 23 10.90 8.08 -2.78
N LYS A 24 11.39 7.35 -3.79
CA LYS A 24 11.74 5.94 -3.69
C LYS A 24 12.62 5.64 -2.48
N GLN A 25 13.72 6.39 -2.33
CA GLN A 25 14.66 6.21 -1.22
C GLN A 25 14.01 6.48 0.13
N GLN A 26 13.23 7.57 0.25
CA GLN A 26 12.51 7.87 1.49
C GLN A 26 11.47 6.78 1.83
N THR A 27 10.85 6.16 0.83
CA THR A 27 9.90 5.07 1.03
C THR A 27 10.61 3.78 1.45
N GLN A 28 11.81 3.50 0.93
CA GLN A 28 12.64 2.38 1.39
C GLN A 28 13.07 2.57 2.85
N ASP A 29 13.52 3.78 3.20
CA ASP A 29 13.88 4.13 4.58
C ASP A 29 12.67 3.99 5.51
N LEU A 30 11.49 4.46 5.08
CA LEU A 30 10.23 4.31 5.81
C LEU A 30 9.88 2.84 6.04
N VAL A 31 10.02 1.98 5.02
CA VAL A 31 9.82 0.53 5.16
C VAL A 31 10.78 -0.07 6.18
N GLY A 32 12.05 0.38 6.21
CA GLY A 32 13.01 0.00 7.25
C GLY A 32 12.54 0.38 8.66
N LEU A 33 12.04 1.61 8.83
CA LEU A 33 11.51 2.11 10.11
C LEU A 33 10.23 1.38 10.54
N LEU A 34 9.34 1.03 9.61
CA LEU A 34 8.11 0.28 9.92
C LEU A 34 8.40 -1.11 10.50
N LYS A 35 9.53 -1.72 10.13
CA LYS A 35 9.97 -3.02 10.67
C LYS A 35 10.57 -2.90 12.07
N ASN A 36 11.24 -1.78 12.36
CA ASN A 36 11.87 -1.50 13.65
C ASN A 36 11.53 -0.07 14.09
N PRO A 37 10.29 0.18 14.56
CA PRO A 37 9.82 1.54 14.78
C PRO A 37 10.51 2.19 15.99
N PRO A 38 11.02 3.42 15.86
CA PRO A 38 11.42 4.22 17.00
C PRO A 38 10.23 4.47 17.92
N LYS A 39 10.46 4.43 19.23
CA LYS A 39 9.42 4.63 20.23
C LYS A 39 8.78 6.01 20.06
N GLY A 40 7.45 6.04 19.97
CA GLY A 40 6.66 7.27 19.83
C GLY A 40 6.49 7.76 18.39
N GLU A 41 7.10 7.10 17.40
CA GLU A 41 6.96 7.44 15.98
C GLU A 41 5.98 6.52 15.24
N GLU A 42 5.39 5.53 15.91
CA GLU A 42 4.61 4.44 15.30
C GLU A 42 3.45 4.96 14.44
N ALA A 43 2.63 5.85 15.02
CA ALA A 43 1.50 6.45 14.32
C ALA A 43 1.94 7.32 13.14
N PHE A 44 3.04 8.05 13.31
CA PHE A 44 3.57 8.92 12.25
C PHE A 44 4.09 8.10 11.06
N LEU A 45 4.77 6.99 11.30
CA LEU A 45 5.22 6.08 10.24
C LEU A 45 4.04 5.53 9.43
N VAL A 46 2.95 5.11 10.09
CA VAL A 46 1.74 4.63 9.42
C VAL A 46 1.05 5.76 8.64
N GLU A 47 1.05 6.99 9.15
CA GLU A 47 0.52 8.16 8.43
C GLU A 47 1.32 8.43 7.14
N LEU A 48 2.65 8.42 7.22
CA LEU A 48 3.53 8.60 6.05
C LEU A 48 3.27 7.51 5.00
N LEU A 49 3.18 6.24 5.41
CA LEU A 49 2.89 5.13 4.52
C LEU A 49 1.53 5.30 3.85
N THR A 50 0.54 5.78 4.59
CA THR A 50 -0.84 5.92 4.11
C THR A 50 -0.97 7.07 3.11
N TYR A 51 -0.41 8.25 3.43
CA TYR A 51 -0.77 9.50 2.75
C TYR A 51 0.38 10.20 2.00
N ARG A 52 1.64 9.77 2.18
CA ARG A 52 2.79 10.48 1.63
C ARG A 52 3.54 9.74 0.53
N VAL A 53 3.22 8.47 0.27
CA VAL A 53 3.76 7.75 -0.89
C VAL A 53 2.83 7.96 -2.09
N PRO A 54 3.34 8.31 -3.28
CA PRO A 54 2.53 8.40 -4.49
C PRO A 54 1.86 7.05 -4.83
N ALA A 55 0.80 7.13 -5.63
CA ALA A 55 0.05 5.98 -6.13
C ALA A 55 0.45 5.66 -7.58
N GLY A 56 -0.11 4.60 -8.17
CA GLY A 56 0.16 4.27 -9.58
C GLY A 56 1.46 3.50 -9.78
N VAL A 57 2.17 3.88 -10.85
CA VAL A 57 3.41 3.23 -11.32
C VAL A 57 4.67 4.04 -10.99
N ASP A 58 4.60 4.90 -9.98
CA ASP A 58 5.77 5.60 -9.46
C ASP A 58 6.73 4.63 -8.74
N ASP A 59 8.03 4.91 -8.81
CA ASP A 59 9.08 4.12 -8.16
C ASP A 59 8.87 3.96 -6.64
N ALA A 60 8.37 4.99 -5.96
CA ALA A 60 8.02 4.90 -4.54
C ALA A 60 6.75 4.07 -4.31
N ALA A 61 5.78 4.14 -5.22
CA ALA A 61 4.59 3.30 -5.19
C ALA A 61 4.97 1.82 -5.32
N GLN A 62 5.95 1.48 -6.17
CA GLN A 62 6.45 0.11 -6.29
C GLN A 62 6.96 -0.42 -4.95
N VAL A 63 7.83 0.34 -4.26
CA VAL A 63 8.38 -0.04 -2.96
C VAL A 63 7.28 -0.27 -1.92
N LYS A 64 6.29 0.63 -1.87
CA LYS A 64 5.13 0.49 -0.97
C LYS A 64 4.29 -0.74 -1.31
N ALA A 65 3.97 -0.97 -2.58
CA ALA A 65 3.16 -2.10 -3.01
C ALA A 65 3.86 -3.44 -2.68
N GLU A 66 5.16 -3.56 -2.94
CA GLU A 66 5.94 -4.76 -2.63
C GLU A 66 5.97 -5.06 -1.14
N PHE A 67 6.21 -4.04 -0.30
CA PHE A 67 6.18 -4.21 1.16
C PHE A 67 4.79 -4.63 1.65
N LEU A 68 3.74 -3.91 1.24
CA LEU A 68 2.37 -4.21 1.65
C LEU A 68 1.91 -5.59 1.18
N ALA A 69 2.31 -6.01 -0.03
CA ALA A 69 1.99 -7.34 -0.56
C ALA A 69 2.59 -8.45 0.32
N LYS A 70 3.86 -8.32 0.72
CA LYS A 70 4.52 -9.29 1.61
C LYS A 70 3.85 -9.36 2.98
N VAL A 71 3.49 -8.20 3.54
CA VAL A 71 2.75 -8.15 4.82
C VAL A 71 1.37 -8.80 4.67
N ALA A 72 0.61 -8.46 3.63
CA ALA A 72 -0.72 -9.02 3.38
C ALA A 72 -0.71 -10.55 3.17
N LYS A 73 0.31 -11.07 2.48
CA LYS A 73 0.53 -12.51 2.26
C LYS A 73 1.08 -13.23 3.51
N GLY A 74 1.48 -12.50 4.54
CA GLY A 74 2.08 -13.07 5.76
C GLY A 74 3.54 -13.52 5.59
N GLU A 75 4.18 -13.17 4.48
CA GLU A 75 5.60 -13.42 4.20
C GLU A 75 6.52 -12.51 5.03
N GLU A 76 6.01 -11.35 5.42
CA GLU A 76 6.72 -10.37 6.23
C GLU A 76 5.85 -9.90 7.40
N LYS A 77 6.42 -9.81 8.61
CA LYS A 77 5.72 -9.31 9.80
C LYS A 77 6.00 -7.81 9.97
N CYS A 78 4.96 -7.04 10.27
CA CYS A 78 5.06 -5.65 10.67
C CYS A 78 4.23 -5.45 11.93
N ALA A 79 4.83 -4.91 13.01
CA ALA A 79 4.12 -4.70 14.26
C ALA A 79 3.03 -3.62 14.15
N LEU A 80 3.17 -2.70 13.17
CA LEU A 80 2.31 -1.54 13.02
C LEU A 80 1.22 -1.70 11.96
N VAL A 81 1.34 -2.71 11.09
CA VAL A 81 0.42 -2.91 9.95
C VAL A 81 0.03 -4.39 9.92
N SER A 82 -1.25 -4.67 10.17
CA SER A 82 -1.80 -6.03 10.06
C SER A 82 -1.92 -6.47 8.58
N ARG A 83 -2.19 -7.76 8.36
CA ARG A 83 -2.40 -8.30 7.00
C ARG A 83 -3.59 -7.64 6.31
N GLU A 84 -4.68 -7.47 7.04
CA GLU A 84 -5.90 -6.79 6.59
C GLU A 84 -5.59 -5.32 6.29
N LYS A 85 -4.88 -4.63 7.19
CA LYS A 85 -4.52 -3.22 6.98
C LYS A 85 -3.63 -3.03 5.76
N ALA A 86 -2.67 -3.94 5.55
CA ALA A 86 -1.84 -3.90 4.36
C ALA A 86 -2.66 -4.09 3.07
N THR A 87 -3.64 -5.00 3.10
CA THR A 87 -4.58 -5.22 2.00
C THR A 87 -5.46 -4.00 1.74
N GLU A 88 -5.96 -3.34 2.80
CA GLU A 88 -6.68 -2.07 2.67
C GLU A 88 -5.83 -0.99 1.98
N LEU A 89 -4.59 -0.83 2.42
CA LEU A 89 -3.67 0.18 1.87
C LEU A 89 -3.29 -0.11 0.41
N LEU A 90 -3.17 -1.38 0.01
CA LEU A 90 -3.05 -1.75 -1.41
C LEU A 90 -4.28 -1.27 -2.20
N GLY A 91 -5.48 -1.39 -1.64
CA GLY A 91 -6.72 -0.91 -2.25
C GLY A 91 -6.78 0.60 -2.51
N THR A 92 -5.95 1.41 -1.86
CA THR A 92 -5.97 2.88 -2.03
C THR A 92 -4.96 3.39 -3.06
N MET A 93 -4.18 2.50 -3.71
CA MET A 93 -3.08 2.89 -4.60
C MET A 93 -3.52 3.16 -6.05
N LEU A 94 -4.83 3.31 -6.29
CA LEU A 94 -5.48 3.72 -7.55
C LEU A 94 -5.33 2.76 -8.75
N GLY A 95 -4.24 1.99 -8.82
CA GLY A 95 -3.90 1.07 -9.92
C GLY A 95 -2.38 0.92 -10.07
N GLY A 96 -1.94 0.02 -10.95
CA GLY A 96 -0.51 -0.28 -11.14
C GLY A 96 -0.02 -1.40 -10.22
N TYR A 97 1.03 -1.14 -9.44
CA TYR A 97 1.74 -2.19 -8.68
C TYR A 97 0.89 -2.88 -7.59
N ASN A 98 -0.25 -2.30 -7.20
CA ASN A 98 -1.14 -2.86 -6.20
C ASN A 98 -2.15 -3.89 -6.75
N VAL A 99 -2.42 -3.90 -8.06
CA VAL A 99 -3.53 -4.68 -8.64
C VAL A 99 -3.27 -6.19 -8.53
N LYS A 100 -2.13 -6.66 -9.02
CA LYS A 100 -1.78 -8.09 -8.96
C LYS A 100 -1.74 -8.63 -7.52
N PRO A 101 -1.11 -7.93 -6.54
CA PRO A 101 -1.21 -8.34 -5.14
C PRO A 101 -2.64 -8.50 -4.62
N LEU A 102 -3.56 -7.60 -4.95
CA LEU A 102 -4.96 -7.72 -4.53
C LEU A 102 -5.64 -8.95 -5.17
N ILE A 103 -5.35 -9.23 -6.44
CA ILE A 103 -5.89 -10.42 -7.14
C ILE A 103 -5.36 -11.73 -6.53
N ASP A 104 -4.08 -11.75 -6.18
CA ASP A 104 -3.48 -12.90 -5.48
C ASP A 104 -4.17 -13.18 -4.15
N LEU A 105 -4.53 -12.12 -3.43
CA LEU A 105 -5.18 -12.20 -2.12
C LEU A 105 -6.64 -12.63 -2.17
N LEU A 106 -7.29 -12.68 -3.34
CA LEU A 106 -8.70 -13.09 -3.44
C LEU A 106 -8.97 -14.51 -2.89
N ASP A 107 -7.98 -15.40 -2.92
CA ASP A 107 -8.09 -16.77 -2.37
C ASP A 107 -7.72 -16.84 -0.87
N ASP A 108 -7.22 -15.76 -0.28
CA ASP A 108 -6.79 -15.74 1.12
C ASP A 108 -7.99 -15.68 2.07
N ALA A 109 -8.01 -16.57 3.07
CA ALA A 109 -9.12 -16.69 4.01
C ALA A 109 -9.31 -15.46 4.92
N VAL A 110 -8.25 -14.66 5.14
CA VAL A 110 -8.25 -13.48 6.01
C VAL A 110 -8.43 -12.22 5.17
N CYS A 111 -7.65 -12.09 4.09
CA CYS A 111 -7.56 -10.88 3.30
C CYS A 111 -8.49 -10.85 2.08
N GLY A 112 -9.08 -11.98 1.66
CA GLY A 112 -9.81 -12.09 0.39
C GLY A 112 -11.00 -11.13 0.27
N ALA A 113 -11.79 -10.97 1.33
CA ALA A 113 -12.90 -10.01 1.35
C ALA A 113 -12.42 -8.55 1.28
N VAL A 114 -11.31 -8.24 1.96
CA VAL A 114 -10.68 -6.89 1.93
C VAL A 114 -10.11 -6.61 0.55
N ALA A 115 -9.47 -7.60 -0.08
CA ALA A 115 -8.92 -7.49 -1.41
C ALA A 115 -10.01 -7.27 -2.47
N ALA A 116 -11.12 -8.01 -2.39
CA ALA A 116 -12.29 -7.80 -3.25
C ALA A 116 -12.84 -6.38 -3.13
N LYS A 117 -12.97 -5.87 -1.89
CA LYS A 117 -13.41 -4.49 -1.65
C LYS A 117 -12.45 -3.46 -2.29
N GLY A 118 -11.14 -3.69 -2.21
CA GLY A 118 -10.15 -2.84 -2.86
C GLY A 118 -10.24 -2.88 -4.39
N LEU A 119 -10.38 -4.08 -4.98
CA LEU A 119 -10.51 -4.26 -6.42
C LEU A 119 -11.79 -3.62 -6.99
N LYS A 120 -12.90 -3.67 -6.25
CA LYS A 120 -14.17 -3.05 -6.66
C LYS A 120 -14.05 -1.53 -6.87
N GLY A 121 -13.14 -0.86 -6.15
CA GLY A 121 -12.85 0.56 -6.32
C GLY A 121 -11.75 0.87 -7.34
N THR A 122 -11.09 -0.16 -7.90
CA THR A 122 -9.96 0.00 -8.80
C THR A 122 -10.46 0.12 -10.24
N LEU A 123 -10.44 1.32 -10.80
CA LEU A 123 -10.83 1.56 -12.20
C LEU A 123 -9.72 1.15 -13.18
N LEU A 124 -8.46 1.28 -12.77
CA LEU A 124 -7.29 1.08 -13.61
C LEU A 124 -6.84 -0.40 -13.65
N MET A 125 -7.79 -1.31 -13.88
CA MET A 125 -7.54 -2.75 -13.94
C MET A 125 -6.98 -3.21 -15.28
N PHE A 126 -7.38 -2.59 -16.40
CA PHE A 126 -6.92 -2.99 -17.74
C PHE A 126 -7.00 -4.52 -17.94
N ASP A 127 -5.90 -5.16 -18.38
CA ASP A 127 -5.84 -6.60 -18.64
C ASP A 127 -6.03 -7.47 -17.39
N PHE A 128 -5.80 -6.93 -16.18
CA PHE A 128 -6.03 -7.64 -14.92
C PHE A 128 -7.52 -7.97 -14.67
N PHE A 129 -8.43 -7.37 -15.43
CA PHE A 129 -9.84 -7.80 -15.42
C PHE A 129 -9.98 -9.28 -15.78
N HIS A 130 -9.19 -9.79 -16.72
CA HIS A 130 -9.23 -11.19 -17.12
C HIS A 130 -8.83 -12.12 -15.97
N ASP A 131 -7.79 -11.78 -15.21
CA ASP A 131 -7.35 -12.57 -14.05
C ASP A 131 -8.46 -12.70 -12.98
N VAL A 132 -9.20 -11.61 -12.72
CA VAL A 132 -10.35 -11.63 -11.79
C VAL A 132 -11.49 -12.46 -12.38
N ALA A 133 -11.80 -12.28 -13.66
CA ALA A 133 -12.85 -13.04 -14.33
C ALA A 133 -12.55 -14.56 -14.37
N GLU A 134 -11.30 -14.95 -14.55
CA GLU A 134 -10.87 -16.35 -14.47
C GLU A 134 -11.05 -16.93 -13.07
N LYS A 135 -10.65 -16.19 -12.03
CA LYS A 135 -10.91 -16.61 -10.63
C LYS A 135 -12.40 -16.74 -10.34
N ALA A 136 -13.22 -15.82 -10.84
CA ALA A 136 -14.67 -15.87 -10.69
C ALA A 136 -15.27 -17.13 -11.37
N LYS A 137 -14.82 -17.45 -12.59
CA LYS A 137 -15.21 -18.67 -13.33
C LYS A 137 -14.74 -19.94 -12.62
N ALA A 138 -13.57 -19.90 -11.98
CA ALA A 138 -13.05 -20.99 -11.15
C ALA A 138 -13.78 -21.14 -9.80
N GLY A 139 -14.75 -20.28 -9.50
CA GLY A 139 -15.62 -20.41 -8.33
C GLY A 139 -15.23 -19.56 -7.12
N ASN A 140 -14.17 -18.74 -7.20
CA ASN A 140 -13.78 -17.85 -6.11
C ASN A 140 -14.93 -16.89 -5.76
N ALA A 141 -15.42 -16.93 -4.52
CA ALA A 141 -16.55 -16.12 -4.07
C ALA A 141 -16.24 -14.62 -4.01
N ASN A 142 -15.00 -14.25 -3.69
CA ASN A 142 -14.52 -12.87 -3.60
C ASN A 142 -14.36 -12.22 -4.99
N ALA A 143 -14.24 -13.00 -6.06
CA ALA A 143 -14.03 -12.51 -7.42
C ALA A 143 -15.32 -12.20 -8.22
N LYS A 144 -16.51 -12.47 -7.66
CA LYS A 144 -17.79 -12.45 -8.39
C LYS A 144 -18.56 -11.13 -8.35
N GLY A 145 -18.18 -10.15 -7.52
CA GLY A 145 -19.01 -8.98 -7.18
C GLY A 145 -18.37 -7.61 -7.32
#